data_AF-A0A329MD00-F1
#
_entry.id   AF-A0A329MD00-F1
#
_cell.length_a   1.000
_cell.length_b   1.000
_cell.length_c   1.000
_cell.angle_alpha   90.00
_cell.angle_beta   90.00
_cell.angle_gamma   90.00
#
_symmetry.space_group_name_H-M   'P 1'
#
loop_
_entity.id
_entity.type
_entity.pdbx_description
1 polymer ?
#
loop_
_entity_poly.entity_id
_entity_poly.type
_entity_poly.pdbx_seq_one_letter_code
_entity_poly.pdbx_strand_id
1 'polypeptide(L)'
;MSTTALIYEGDWVSGTSQLDEKFIGYVESMNRSGGLKVRVTQCDREDAVGTSVEAALAKVRKLPDYTPSAPEELKDLIELSLATHDKEWFDELSARLAAPQAAAEQDEEKRYRFTPYQSRLYRIAE
;
A
#
# COMPACT_ATOMS: atom_id res chain seq x y z
N MET A 1 14.54 10.13 -5.60
CA MET A 1 13.50 11.17 -5.66
C MET A 1 12.19 10.51 -5.27
N SER A 2 11.55 10.90 -4.17
CA SER A 2 10.30 10.28 -3.73
C SER A 2 9.15 10.81 -4.56
N THR A 3 8.63 9.99 -5.47
CA THR A 3 7.37 10.27 -6.18
C THR A 3 6.26 10.40 -5.13
N THR A 4 5.57 11.54 -5.12
CA THR A 4 4.39 11.73 -4.27
C THR A 4 3.27 10.83 -4.78
N ALA A 5 3.22 9.59 -4.29
CA ALA A 5 2.14 8.66 -4.58
C ALA A 5 0.89 9.08 -3.77
N LEU A 6 -0.28 9.01 -4.41
CA LEU A 6 -1.57 9.15 -3.71
C LEU A 6 -1.75 7.96 -2.76
N ILE A 7 -2.33 8.22 -1.58
CA ILE A 7 -2.57 7.23 -0.53
C ILE A 7 -4.07 6.92 -0.48
N TYR A 8 -4.42 5.64 -0.44
CA TYR A 8 -5.77 5.10 -0.34
C TYR A 8 -5.92 4.11 0.83
N GLU A 9 -7.15 3.72 1.13
CA GLU A 9 -7.41 2.62 2.08
C GLU A 9 -6.78 1.31 1.57
N GLY A 10 -6.17 0.56 2.48
CA GLY A 10 -5.41 -0.66 2.16
C GLY A 10 -3.94 -0.42 1.79
N ASP A 11 -3.53 0.81 1.48
CA ASP A 11 -2.13 1.10 1.15
C ASP A 11 -1.23 0.88 2.36
N TRP A 12 -0.09 0.25 2.11
CA TRP A 12 1.00 0.17 3.06
C TRP A 12 1.72 1.50 3.17
N VAL A 13 1.96 1.93 4.40
CA VAL A 13 2.53 3.23 4.71
C VAL A 13 3.56 3.15 5.83
N SER A 14 4.53 4.05 5.78
CA SER A 14 5.42 4.35 6.90
C SER A 14 5.25 5.80 7.31
N GLY A 15 5.40 6.11 8.59
CA GLY A 15 5.21 7.47 9.06
C GLY A 15 5.48 7.64 10.54
N THR A 16 5.05 8.80 11.02
CA THR A 16 5.11 9.17 12.44
C THR A 16 3.70 9.50 12.92
N SER A 17 3.30 8.91 14.05
CA SER A 17 1.98 9.16 14.60
C SER A 17 1.88 10.54 15.27
N GLN A 18 0.71 10.89 15.81
CA GLN A 18 0.54 12.09 16.64
C GLN A 18 1.36 12.06 17.95
N LEU A 19 1.67 10.87 18.48
CA LEU A 19 2.45 10.67 19.70
C LEU A 19 3.96 10.50 19.43
N ASP A 20 4.38 10.78 18.18
CA ASP A 20 5.76 10.80 17.71
C ASP A 20 6.45 9.43 17.56
N GLU A 21 5.71 8.32 17.72
CA GLU A 21 6.23 6.99 17.34
C GLU A 21 6.38 6.82 15.83
N LYS A 22 7.43 6.11 15.40
CA LYS A 22 7.61 5.68 14.01
C LYS A 22 6.90 4.36 13.82
N PHE A 23 6.16 4.25 12.72
CA PHE A 23 5.40 3.05 12.41
C PHE A 23 5.52 2.61 10.95
N ILE A 24 5.24 1.32 10.73
CA ILE A 24 4.81 0.74 9.46
C ILE A 24 3.44 0.11 9.68
N GLY A 25 2.54 0.28 8.73
CA GLY A 25 1.18 -0.25 8.80
C GLY A 25 0.42 -0.07 7.50
N TYR A 26 -0.87 -0.36 7.53
CA TYR A 26 -1.77 -0.13 6.39
C TYR A 26 -2.92 0.80 6.75
N VAL A 27 -3.39 1.60 5.79
CA VAL A 27 -4.48 2.56 6.00
C VAL A 27 -5.81 1.82 6.17
N GLU A 28 -6.43 1.92 7.34
CA GLU A 28 -7.76 1.36 7.60
C GLU A 28 -8.88 2.29 7.10
N SER A 29 -8.71 3.61 7.29
CA SER A 29 -9.70 4.60 6.88
C SER A 29 -9.10 5.99 6.78
N MET A 30 -9.71 6.85 5.97
CA MET A 30 -9.34 8.27 5.85
C MET A 30 -10.47 9.18 6.32
N ASN A 31 -10.17 10.15 7.19
CA ASN A 31 -11.14 11.16 7.58
C ASN A 31 -11.17 12.33 6.57
N ARG A 32 -12.28 13.10 6.55
CA ARG A 32 -12.46 14.24 5.62
C ARG A 32 -11.47 15.37 5.83
N SER A 33 -10.77 15.38 6.97
CA SER A 33 -9.79 16.40 7.36
C SER A 33 -8.35 16.00 7.00
N GLY A 34 -8.13 14.87 6.32
CA GLY A 34 -6.80 14.40 5.92
C GLY A 34 -6.01 13.66 7.01
N GLY A 35 -6.70 13.22 8.08
CA GLY A 35 -6.17 12.28 9.05
C GLY A 35 -6.35 10.84 8.58
N LEU A 36 -5.29 10.05 8.69
CA LEU A 36 -5.25 8.63 8.37
C LEU A 36 -5.37 7.83 9.66
N LYS A 37 -6.27 6.85 9.67
CA LYS A 37 -6.25 5.77 10.66
C LYS A 37 -5.46 4.62 10.07
N VAL A 38 -4.38 4.23 10.75
CA VAL A 38 -3.45 3.20 10.27
C VAL A 38 -3.40 2.05 11.25
N ARG A 39 -3.61 0.82 10.77
CA ARG A 39 -3.33 -0.39 11.57
C ARG A 39 -1.83 -0.63 11.56
N VAL A 40 -1.21 -0.60 12.73
CA VAL A 40 0.24 -0.72 12.90
C VAL A 40 0.66 -2.19 12.92
N THR A 41 1.70 -2.52 12.16
CA THR A 41 2.31 -3.86 12.15
C THR A 41 3.74 -3.84 12.67
N GLN A 42 4.43 -2.70 12.61
CA GLN A 42 5.73 -2.48 13.24
C GLN A 42 5.77 -1.07 13.83
N CYS A 43 6.34 -0.92 15.02
CA CYS A 43 6.48 0.37 15.68
C CYS A 43 7.62 0.36 16.68
N ASP A 44 8.27 1.52 16.90
CA ASP A 44 9.25 1.69 17.95
C ASP A 44 8.63 1.80 19.36
N ARG A 45 7.32 1.98 19.45
CA ARG A 45 6.53 1.76 20.67
C ARG A 45 5.76 0.44 20.56
N GLU A 46 6.24 -0.58 21.28
CA GLU A 46 5.75 -1.96 21.15
C GLU A 46 4.24 -2.10 21.43
N ASP A 47 3.70 -1.30 22.34
CA ASP A 47 2.27 -1.31 22.71
C ASP A 47 1.33 -0.87 21.56
N ALA A 48 1.86 -0.18 20.56
CA ALA A 48 1.11 0.30 19.41
C ALA A 48 0.93 -0.80 18.35
N VAL A 49 1.76 -1.83 18.36
CA VAL A 49 1.71 -2.91 17.36
C VAL A 49 0.40 -3.69 17.47
N GLY A 50 -0.27 -3.90 16.33
CA GLY A 50 -1.58 -4.54 16.27
C GLY A 50 -2.76 -3.60 16.56
N THR A 51 -2.50 -2.36 16.99
CA THR A 51 -3.49 -1.32 17.25
C THR A 51 -3.59 -0.32 16.09
N SER A 52 -4.58 0.56 16.15
CA SER A 52 -4.73 1.65 15.18
C SER A 52 -4.20 2.96 15.74
N VAL A 53 -3.40 3.69 14.95
CA VAL A 53 -2.92 5.03 15.28
C VAL A 53 -3.47 6.05 14.29
N GLU A 54 -3.57 7.30 14.76
CA GLU A 54 -3.84 8.43 13.88
C GLU A 54 -2.55 9.09 13.41
N ALA A 55 -2.48 9.39 12.11
CA ALA A 55 -1.38 10.11 11.52
C ALA A 55 -1.88 11.17 10.54
N ALA A 56 -1.20 12.31 10.48
CA ALA A 56 -1.48 13.32 9.47
C ALA A 56 -0.92 12.86 8.12
N LEU A 57 -1.67 13.05 7.03
CA LEU A 57 -1.21 12.70 5.67
C LEU A 57 0.19 13.24 5.35
N ALA A 58 0.52 14.44 5.83
CA ALA A 58 1.84 15.07 5.64
C ALA A 58 3.01 14.35 6.35
N LYS A 59 2.74 13.50 7.33
CA LYS A 59 3.74 12.73 8.10
C LYS A 59 3.82 11.26 7.67
N VAL A 60 3.14 10.91 6.59
CA VAL A 60 3.03 9.52 6.11
C VAL A 60 3.51 9.44 4.67
N ARG A 61 4.18 8.34 4.34
CA ARG A 61 4.57 8.01 2.96
C ARG A 61 4.09 6.61 2.61
N LYS A 62 3.51 6.49 1.41
CA LYS A 62 3.21 5.19 0.80
C LYS A 62 4.51 4.41 0.63
N LEU A 63 4.48 3.15 1.03
CA LEU A 63 5.54 2.20 0.74
C LEU A 63 5.38 1.71 -0.70
N PRO A 64 6.49 1.45 -1.42
CA PRO A 64 6.40 0.92 -2.78
C PRO A 64 5.60 -0.39 -2.77
N ASP A 65 4.77 -0.56 -3.78
CA ASP A 65 4.04 -1.82 -3.96
C ASP A 65 5.06 -2.93 -4.14
N TYR A 66 4.82 -4.05 -3.44
CA TYR A 66 5.74 -5.15 -3.42
C TYR A 66 5.33 -6.22 -4.42
N THR A 67 6.19 -6.47 -5.40
CA THR A 67 6.00 -7.53 -6.39
C THR A 67 7.07 -8.60 -6.17
N PRO A 68 6.71 -9.80 -5.65
CA PRO A 68 7.67 -10.87 -5.45
C PRO A 68 8.22 -11.32 -6.81
N SER A 69 9.54 -11.45 -6.89
CA SER A 69 10.24 -11.79 -8.14
C SER A 69 11.33 -12.84 -7.96
N ALA A 70 11.85 -13.01 -6.74
CA ALA A 70 12.82 -14.04 -6.44
C ALA A 70 12.14 -15.42 -6.49
N PRO A 71 12.72 -16.43 -7.17
CA PRO A 71 12.13 -17.76 -7.27
C PRO A 71 11.86 -18.42 -5.91
N GLU A 72 12.75 -18.24 -4.93
CA GLU A 72 12.60 -18.77 -3.58
C GLU A 72 11.41 -18.14 -2.86
N GLU A 73 11.28 -16.82 -2.96
CA GLU A 73 10.15 -16.11 -2.37
C GLU A 73 8.81 -16.51 -2.99
N LEU A 74 8.76 -16.63 -4.32
CA LEU A 74 7.55 -17.08 -5.00
C LEU A 74 7.14 -18.48 -4.51
N LYS A 75 8.10 -19.37 -4.25
CA LYS A 75 7.81 -20.70 -3.67
C LYS A 75 7.27 -20.59 -2.25
N ASP A 76 7.88 -19.76 -1.41
CA ASP A 76 7.41 -19.55 -0.04
C ASP A 76 5.95 -19.02 -0.02
N LEU A 77 5.62 -18.10 -0.93
CA LEU A 77 4.26 -17.58 -1.08
C LEU A 77 3.30 -18.61 -1.68
N ILE A 78 3.76 -19.48 -2.58
CA ILE A 78 2.97 -20.61 -3.11
C ILE A 78 2.58 -21.57 -1.98
N GLU A 79 3.53 -21.95 -1.13
CA GLU A 79 3.24 -22.79 0.04
C GLU A 79 2.21 -22.13 0.97
N LEU A 80 2.32 -20.81 1.18
CA LEU A 80 1.34 -20.06 1.96
C LEU A 80 -0.05 -20.09 1.30
N SER A 81 -0.14 -19.88 0.00
CA SER A 81 -1.42 -19.93 -0.74
C SER A 81 -2.11 -21.29 -0.63
N LEU A 82 -1.33 -22.37 -0.63
CA LEU A 82 -1.84 -23.73 -0.44
C LEU A 82 -2.36 -23.93 0.99
N ALA A 83 -1.63 -23.44 1.99
CA ALA A 83 -2.02 -23.51 3.39
C ALA A 83 -3.31 -22.71 3.69
N THR A 84 -3.56 -21.62 2.98
CA THR A 84 -4.79 -20.81 3.10
C THR A 84 -5.90 -21.21 2.14
N HIS A 85 -5.69 -22.24 1.31
CA HIS A 85 -6.60 -22.69 0.26
C HIS A 85 -6.99 -21.59 -0.75
N ASP A 86 -6.07 -20.67 -1.03
CA ASP A 86 -6.29 -19.58 -1.99
C ASP A 86 -5.86 -20.00 -3.40
N LYS A 87 -6.82 -20.53 -4.16
CA LYS A 87 -6.57 -21.03 -5.51
C LYS A 87 -6.17 -19.93 -6.50
N GLU A 88 -6.80 -18.77 -6.42
CA GLU A 88 -6.55 -17.68 -7.36
C GLU A 88 -5.12 -17.16 -7.19
N TRP A 89 -4.70 -16.98 -5.95
CA TRP A 89 -3.36 -16.54 -5.64
C TRP A 89 -2.29 -17.60 -5.96
N PHE A 90 -2.58 -18.89 -5.71
CA PHE A 90 -1.72 -20.00 -6.12
C PHE A 90 -1.47 -19.99 -7.63
N ASP A 91 -2.54 -19.86 -8.43
CA ASP A 91 -2.46 -19.88 -9.89
C ASP A 91 -1.66 -18.67 -10.40
N GLU A 92 -1.83 -17.47 -9.81
CA GLU A 92 -1.05 -16.26 -10.13
C GLU A 92 0.45 -16.44 -9.82
N LEU A 93 0.80 -16.87 -8.61
CA LEU A 93 2.19 -17.03 -8.19
C LEU A 93 2.91 -18.13 -8.99
N SER A 94 2.22 -19.23 -9.26
CA SER A 94 2.75 -20.33 -10.08
C SER A 94 3.02 -19.88 -11.51
N ALA A 95 2.13 -19.08 -12.10
CA ALA A 95 2.34 -18.49 -13.41
C ALA A 95 3.55 -17.55 -13.43
N ARG A 96 3.74 -16.73 -12.39
CA ARG A 96 4.92 -15.86 -12.26
C ARG A 96 6.22 -16.64 -12.13
N LEU A 97 6.22 -17.71 -11.35
CA LEU A 97 7.40 -18.57 -11.18
C LEU A 97 7.80 -19.27 -12.49
N ALA A 98 6.83 -19.63 -13.32
CA ALA A 98 7.05 -20.24 -14.63
C ALA A 98 7.40 -19.22 -15.73
N ALA A 99 7.15 -17.93 -15.52
CA ALA A 99 7.39 -16.89 -16.52
C ALA A 99 8.89 -16.62 -16.69
N PRO A 100 9.39 -16.46 -17.92
CA PRO A 100 10.74 -15.93 -18.15
C PRO A 100 10.84 -14.52 -17.55
N GLN A 101 11.95 -14.21 -16.87
CA GLN A 101 12.17 -12.99 -16.07
C GLN A 101 12.05 -11.63 -16.81
N ALA A 102 11.59 -11.59 -18.06
CA ALA A 102 11.61 -10.42 -18.94
C ALA A 102 10.29 -9.62 -19.01
N ALA A 103 9.24 -9.97 -18.24
CA ALA A 103 7.87 -9.43 -18.49
C ALA A 103 7.20 -8.68 -17.32
N ALA A 104 7.83 -8.55 -16.15
CA ALA A 104 7.16 -8.04 -14.95
C ALA A 104 6.88 -6.52 -14.93
N GLU A 105 7.48 -5.73 -15.84
CA GLU A 105 7.43 -4.27 -15.78
C GLU A 105 6.20 -3.62 -16.45
N GLN A 106 5.38 -4.38 -17.18
CA GLN A 106 4.44 -3.78 -18.17
C GLN A 106 2.98 -3.63 -17.72
N ASP A 107 2.58 -4.17 -16.56
CA ASP A 107 1.20 -4.06 -16.06
C ASP A 107 0.92 -2.80 -15.21
N GLU A 108 1.97 -2.17 -14.70
CA GLU A 108 1.90 -0.99 -13.84
C GLU A 108 1.34 0.25 -14.59
N GLU A 109 1.69 0.39 -15.88
CA GLU A 109 1.40 1.61 -16.66
C GLU A 109 -0.07 1.73 -17.09
N LYS A 110 -0.83 0.62 -17.11
CA LYS A 110 -2.25 0.64 -17.53
C LYS A 110 -3.21 1.07 -16.42
N ARG A 111 -2.83 0.92 -15.15
CA ARG A 111 -3.70 1.29 -14.01
C ARG A 111 -3.67 2.78 -13.69
N TYR A 112 -2.69 3.52 -14.24
CA TYR A 112 -2.44 4.95 -14.00
C TYR A 112 -3.08 5.92 -15.00
N ARG A 113 -4.08 5.49 -15.80
CA ARG A 113 -4.92 6.43 -16.58
C ARG A 113 -6.29 6.62 -15.94
N PHE A 114 -6.35 7.43 -14.89
CA PHE A 114 -7.61 8.09 -14.51
C PHE A 114 -7.34 9.53 -14.06
N THR A 115 -7.82 10.47 -14.86
CA THR A 115 -7.67 11.92 -14.66
C THR A 115 -8.46 12.40 -13.46
N PRO A 116 -7.90 13.27 -12.60
CA PRO A 116 -8.62 13.76 -11.44
C PRO A 116 -9.72 14.76 -11.83
N TYR A 117 -10.86 14.53 -11.20
CA TYR A 117 -12.02 15.39 -10.99
C TYR A 117 -11.76 16.90 -11.18
N GLN A 118 -12.36 17.47 -12.23
CA GLN A 118 -12.50 18.92 -12.38
C GLN A 118 -13.49 19.44 -11.34
N SER A 119 -13.01 19.98 -10.22
CA SER A 119 -13.82 20.86 -9.38
C SER A 119 -13.99 22.20 -10.09
N ARG A 120 -15.04 22.30 -10.91
CA ARG A 120 -15.72 23.55 -11.25
C ARG A 120 -16.22 24.16 -9.95
N LEU A 121 -15.56 25.17 -9.40
CA LEU A 121 -16.13 26.21 -8.53
C LEU A 121 -15.04 27.21 -8.13
N TYR A 122 -14.84 28.23 -8.97
CA TYR A 122 -14.77 29.63 -8.54
C TYR A 122 -15.19 30.47 -9.74
N ARG A 123 -16.51 30.57 -9.90
CA ARG A 123 -17.16 31.73 -10.52
C ARG A 123 -17.69 32.54 -9.33
N ILE A 124 -17.67 33.87 -9.45
CA ILE A 124 -18.10 34.90 -8.46
C ILE A 124 -16.95 35.29 -7.51
N ALA A 125 -16.51 36.54 -7.31
CA ALA A 125 -17.05 37.90 -7.57
C ALA A 125 -15.89 38.83 -8.03
N GLU A 126 -16.14 39.67 -9.05
CA GLU A 126 -16.23 41.16 -8.98
C GLU A 126 -14.87 41.89 -8.84
#